data_AF-A0A6L9L9X0-F1
#
_entry.id   AF-A0A6L9L9X0-F1
#
_cell.length_a   1.000
_cell.length_b   1.000
_cell.length_c   1.000
_cell.angle_alpha   90.00
_cell.angle_beta   90.00
_cell.angle_gamma   90.00
#
_symmetry.space_group_name_H-M   'P 1'
#
loop_
_entity.id
_entity.type
_entity.pdbx_description
1 polymer ?
#
loop_
_entity_poly.entity_id
_entity_poly.type
_entity_poly.pdbx_seq_one_letter_code
_entity_poly.pdbx_strand_id
1 'polypeptide(L)'
;MDRVKVDRIRFLIHLNSIVFGLCFFGCTISYGQGSPNASNRPTQPLEASAQGAPLDSMTFDFNKDISVQLVSFEEMYKLALAYSPLVKFEGAVSNSQLAALQLSKLQVLQNATGYANYSTGNQAILSTGTNVSDQLGQISNGYRVGVNVAVSLHDLFGRPQQIRLAKANYEATIERKRSAEIQLKKELFNTYQDLILAQRILQVRLRDDQASLAAFRIAEVELQQGKITPETHAFNSNRYAETRSTVEQAKTIFIKSIYALELAVGVPISQLKRN
;
A
#
# COMPACT_ATOMS: atom_id res chain seq x y z
N MET A 1 -48.22 -20.43 13.22
CA MET A 1 -48.36 -21.82 12.76
C MET A 1 -47.89 -21.85 11.31
N ASP A 2 -46.96 -22.65 10.83
CA ASP A 2 -46.05 -23.70 11.33
C ASP A 2 -45.67 -24.43 10.01
N ARG A 3 -44.42 -24.80 9.65
CA ARG A 3 -43.12 -24.74 10.32
C ARG A 3 -41.97 -24.58 9.30
N VAL A 4 -40.82 -24.13 9.82
CA VAL A 4 -39.49 -24.41 9.29
C VAL A 4 -39.10 -25.88 9.55
N LYS A 5 -38.40 -26.53 8.61
CA LYS A 5 -37.31 -27.53 8.80
C LYS A 5 -36.96 -28.17 7.43
N VAL A 6 -35.75 -28.66 7.09
CA VAL A 6 -34.34 -28.55 7.53
C VAL A 6 -33.63 -29.75 6.85
N ASP A 7 -32.36 -29.56 6.47
CA ASP A 7 -31.30 -30.54 6.15
C ASP A 7 -31.61 -31.94 5.60
N ARG A 8 -30.87 -32.29 4.53
CA ARG A 8 -30.24 -33.61 4.41
C ARG A 8 -28.77 -33.53 4.01
N ILE A 9 -27.93 -33.32 5.02
CA ILE A 9 -26.53 -33.72 5.00
C ILE A 9 -26.44 -35.25 5.18
N ARG A 10 -25.79 -35.93 4.24
CA ARG A 10 -25.13 -37.25 4.37
C ARG A 10 -23.96 -37.19 3.38
N PHE A 11 -22.69 -37.11 3.76
CA PHE A 11 -21.94 -37.86 4.78
C PHE A 11 -22.08 -39.38 4.58
N LEU A 12 -21.15 -39.92 3.79
CA LEU A 12 -20.81 -41.34 3.81
C LEU A 12 -19.27 -41.45 3.85
N ILE A 13 -18.74 -41.53 5.07
CA ILE A 13 -17.37 -41.97 5.33
C ILE A 13 -17.43 -43.45 5.67
N HIS A 14 -16.66 -44.27 4.93
CA HIS A 14 -15.75 -45.30 5.44
C HIS A 14 -15.12 -46.04 4.24
N LEU A 15 -13.78 -46.08 4.15
CA LEU A 15 -12.91 -47.23 4.49
C LEU A 15 -13.07 -48.42 3.51
N ASN A 16 -12.01 -49.11 3.04
CA ASN A 16 -10.65 -49.20 3.58
C ASN A 16 -9.65 -49.72 2.52
N SER A 17 -8.34 -49.58 2.79
CA SER A 17 -7.21 -50.46 2.31
C SER A 17 -7.11 -50.77 0.81
N ILE A 18 -6.04 -50.47 0.06
CA ILE A 18 -4.67 -51.07 0.10
C ILE A 18 -3.92 -50.48 -1.11
N VAL A 19 -2.59 -50.25 -1.19
CA VAL A 19 -1.48 -50.13 -0.22
C VAL A 19 -0.43 -49.19 -0.87
N PHE A 20 0.48 -48.59 -0.10
CA PHE A 20 1.56 -47.74 -0.64
C PHE A 20 2.93 -48.41 -0.43
N GLY A 21 3.62 -48.75 -1.52
CA GLY A 21 4.88 -49.49 -1.50
C GLY A 21 6.11 -48.60 -1.35
N LEU A 22 6.90 -48.87 -0.31
CA LEU A 22 8.21 -48.29 -0.02
C LEU A 22 9.15 -48.13 -1.25
N CYS A 23 9.83 -46.99 -1.30
CA CYS A 23 11.23 -46.91 -1.75
C CYS A 23 12.04 -46.10 -0.73
N PHE A 24 12.82 -46.81 0.10
CA PHE A 24 13.69 -46.21 1.13
C PHE A 24 15.15 -46.21 0.64
N PHE A 25 15.64 -45.03 0.28
CA PHE A 25 17.05 -44.61 0.32
C PHE A 25 16.97 -43.09 0.53
N GLY A 26 17.51 -42.46 1.57
CA GLY A 26 18.51 -42.93 2.52
C GLY A 26 19.44 -41.78 2.82
N CYS A 27 19.00 -40.82 3.66
CA CYS A 27 19.87 -39.86 4.33
C CYS A 27 19.11 -39.15 5.46
N THR A 28 19.38 -39.54 6.69
CA THR A 28 18.84 -38.91 7.90
C THR A 28 19.73 -37.73 8.30
N ILE A 29 19.18 -36.51 8.32
CA ILE A 29 19.74 -35.42 9.13
C ILE A 29 18.59 -34.81 9.93
N SER A 30 18.56 -35.14 11.23
CA SER A 30 17.66 -34.52 12.19
C SER A 30 18.42 -33.39 12.89
N TYR A 31 17.95 -32.16 12.75
CA TYR A 31 18.40 -31.04 13.60
C TYR A 31 17.33 -30.80 14.66
N GLY A 32 17.71 -31.03 15.92
CA GLY A 32 16.80 -30.93 17.06
C GLY A 32 16.41 -29.49 17.39
N GLN A 33 15.19 -29.33 17.90
CA GLN A 33 14.80 -28.12 18.61
C GLN A 33 15.60 -28.02 19.91
N GLY A 34 16.39 -26.95 20.06
CA GLY A 34 17.12 -26.64 21.29
C GLY A 34 16.93 -25.18 21.63
N SER A 35 16.05 -24.89 22.59
CA SER A 35 15.95 -23.57 23.22
C SER A 35 16.83 -23.54 24.47
N PRO A 36 17.73 -22.55 24.61
CA PRO A 36 18.39 -22.26 25.88
C PRO A 36 17.96 -20.90 26.44
N ASN A 37 17.26 -20.98 27.57
CA ASN A 37 17.34 -20.08 28.73
C ASN A 37 17.27 -18.55 28.53
N ALA A 38 16.16 -17.99 29.01
CA ALA A 38 16.09 -16.60 29.44
C ALA A 38 17.18 -16.32 30.51
N SER A 39 18.08 -15.39 30.22
CA SER A 39 19.00 -14.85 31.22
C SER A 39 18.36 -13.67 31.96
N ASN A 40 17.86 -13.95 33.17
CA ASN A 40 17.58 -12.88 34.12
C ASN A 40 18.86 -12.08 34.37
N ARG A 41 18.85 -10.79 34.03
CA ARG A 41 19.75 -9.79 34.63
C ARG A 41 18.90 -8.75 35.36
N PRO A 42 19.25 -8.40 36.61
CA PRO A 42 18.43 -7.52 37.42
C PRO A 42 18.43 -6.09 36.88
N THR A 43 17.31 -5.42 37.10
CA THR A 43 17.12 -3.99 36.91
C THR A 43 18.07 -3.17 37.79
N GLN A 44 18.79 -2.23 37.18
CA GLN A 44 19.19 -0.98 37.82
C GLN A 44 18.84 0.19 36.88
N PRO A 45 18.38 1.33 37.43
CA PRO A 45 17.80 2.39 36.63
C PRO A 45 18.89 3.32 36.08
N LEU A 46 18.94 3.51 34.75
CA LEU A 46 19.63 4.68 34.21
C LEU A 46 18.70 5.90 34.25
N GLU A 47 19.20 6.88 34.98
CA GLU A 47 18.66 8.19 35.28
C GLU A 47 18.27 8.98 34.03
N ALA A 48 17.37 9.95 34.24
CA ALA A 48 16.86 10.80 33.18
C ALA A 48 17.95 11.73 32.61
N SER A 49 18.51 11.38 31.46
CA SER A 49 19.04 12.36 30.52
C SER A 49 17.87 13.09 29.85
N ALA A 50 17.34 14.09 30.54
CA ALA A 50 16.41 15.08 29.98
C ALA A 50 17.12 15.93 28.92
N GLN A 51 17.31 15.35 27.73
CA GLN A 51 17.66 16.05 26.51
C GLN A 51 16.44 15.97 25.60
N GLY A 52 15.55 16.94 25.77
CA GLY A 52 14.53 17.22 24.76
C GLY A 52 15.26 17.60 23.48
N ALA A 53 15.35 16.65 22.55
CA ALA A 53 15.69 16.96 21.18
C ALA A 53 14.69 18.04 20.71
N PRO A 54 15.15 19.19 20.18
CA PRO A 54 14.23 20.19 19.68
C PRO A 54 13.46 19.58 18.51
N LEU A 55 12.16 19.35 18.73
CA LEU A 55 11.19 19.24 17.66
C LEU A 55 11.33 20.50 16.78
N ASP A 56 11.34 20.31 15.46
CA ASP A 56 11.38 21.37 14.45
C ASP A 56 12.48 22.45 14.59
N SER A 57 13.67 22.19 14.05
CA SER A 57 14.63 23.26 13.69
C SER A 57 15.59 22.87 12.55
N MET A 58 15.06 22.66 11.35
CA MET A 58 15.83 22.78 10.09
C MET A 58 15.34 23.95 9.21
N THR A 59 15.35 25.15 9.82
CA THR A 59 15.61 26.43 9.14
C THR A 59 14.85 26.72 7.83
N PHE A 60 13.51 26.77 7.89
CA PHE A 60 12.76 27.66 7.02
C PHE A 60 12.74 29.06 7.64
N ASP A 61 13.17 30.08 6.88
CA ASP A 61 13.06 31.48 7.28
C ASP A 61 11.63 31.94 7.02
N PHE A 62 10.82 32.02 8.08
CA PHE A 62 9.40 32.40 8.01
C PHE A 62 9.16 33.80 7.39
N ASN A 63 10.19 34.65 7.35
CA ASN A 63 10.14 35.99 6.78
C ASN A 63 10.35 36.01 5.26
N LYS A 64 10.92 34.94 4.69
CA LYS A 64 11.07 34.75 3.24
C LYS A 64 9.93 33.89 2.70
N ASP A 65 9.51 34.13 1.47
CA ASP A 65 8.48 33.32 0.80
C ASP A 65 8.96 31.85 0.72
N ILE A 66 8.13 30.92 1.18
CA ILE A 66 8.42 29.48 1.19
C ILE A 66 8.55 28.95 -0.25
N SER A 67 7.87 29.58 -1.22
CA SER A 67 8.00 29.28 -2.65
C SER A 67 9.43 29.42 -3.19
N VAL A 68 10.30 30.18 -2.50
CA VAL A 68 11.71 30.39 -2.86
C VAL A 68 12.63 29.41 -2.13
N GLN A 69 12.20 28.88 -0.98
CA GLN A 69 12.98 28.00 -0.10
C GLN A 69 12.75 26.51 -0.36
N LEU A 70 11.61 26.15 -0.96
CA LEU A 70 11.34 24.79 -1.42
C LEU A 70 12.04 24.51 -2.74
N VAL A 71 12.36 23.23 -2.97
CA VAL A 71 12.67 22.71 -4.32
C VAL A 71 11.50 22.96 -5.28
N SER A 72 11.75 22.91 -6.59
CA SER A 72 10.72 23.23 -7.58
C SER A 72 9.55 22.23 -7.51
N PHE A 73 8.35 22.68 -7.86
CA PHE A 73 7.14 21.82 -7.87
C PHE A 73 7.35 20.53 -8.69
N GLU A 74 8.12 20.58 -9.78
CA GLU A 74 8.40 19.42 -10.62
C GLU A 74 9.42 18.45 -10.01
N GLU A 75 10.32 18.92 -9.15
CA GLU A 75 11.19 18.05 -8.33
C GLU A 75 10.40 17.39 -7.19
N MET A 76 9.52 18.14 -6.51
CA MET A 76 8.60 17.58 -5.52
C MET A 76 7.68 16.53 -6.14
N TYR A 77 7.15 16.79 -7.34
CA TYR A 77 6.30 15.84 -8.06
C TYR A 77 7.05 14.55 -8.45
N LYS A 78 8.32 14.65 -8.87
CA LYS A 78 9.17 13.47 -9.14
C LYS A 78 9.42 12.63 -7.87
N LEU A 79 9.68 13.29 -6.73
CA LEU A 79 9.81 12.60 -5.44
C LEU A 79 8.48 11.96 -5.02
N ALA A 80 7.37 12.68 -5.12
CA ALA A 80 6.03 12.18 -4.82
C ALA A 80 5.69 10.93 -5.67
N LEU A 81 6.00 10.93 -6.97
CA LEU A 81 5.82 9.76 -7.83
C LEU A 81 6.66 8.55 -7.38
N ALA A 82 7.88 8.77 -6.88
CA ALA A 82 8.75 7.70 -6.40
C ALA A 82 8.29 7.10 -5.06
N TYR A 83 7.65 7.90 -4.19
CA TYR A 83 7.24 7.47 -2.86
C TYR A 83 5.75 7.09 -2.73
N SER A 84 4.84 7.70 -3.52
CA SER A 84 3.38 7.53 -3.44
C SER A 84 2.92 6.07 -3.42
N PRO A 85 2.22 5.63 -2.35
CA PRO A 85 1.63 4.30 -2.27
C PRO A 85 0.57 4.05 -3.36
N LEU A 86 -0.19 5.07 -3.74
CA LEU A 86 -1.28 4.97 -4.74
C LEU A 86 -0.73 4.60 -6.12
N VAL A 87 0.31 5.31 -6.57
CA VAL A 87 0.96 5.06 -7.88
C VAL A 87 1.65 3.69 -7.89
N LYS A 88 2.25 3.27 -6.76
CA LYS A 88 2.83 1.93 -6.59
C LYS A 88 1.78 0.82 -6.65
N PHE A 89 0.63 1.02 -6.00
CA PHE A 89 -0.49 0.08 -6.03
C PHE A 89 -1.04 -0.10 -7.45
N GLU A 90 -1.33 0.98 -8.16
CA GLU A 90 -1.82 0.90 -9.55
C GLU A 90 -0.76 0.32 -10.51
N GLY A 91 0.54 0.58 -10.26
CA GLY A 91 1.63 -0.09 -10.95
C GLY A 91 1.65 -1.61 -10.73
N ALA A 92 1.47 -2.07 -9.48
CA ALA A 92 1.40 -3.49 -9.15
C ALA A 92 0.15 -4.16 -9.75
N VAL A 93 -1.00 -3.48 -9.76
CA VAL A 93 -2.23 -3.95 -10.42
C VAL A 93 -2.00 -4.09 -11.93
N SER A 94 -1.38 -3.11 -12.58
CA SER A 94 -1.07 -3.18 -14.02
C SER A 94 -0.12 -4.33 -14.36
N ASN A 95 0.93 -4.52 -13.55
CA ASN A 95 1.85 -5.66 -13.68
C ASN A 95 1.13 -7.02 -13.52
N SER A 96 0.17 -7.11 -12.59
CA SER A 96 -0.66 -8.31 -12.41
C SER A 96 -1.50 -8.63 -13.66
N GLN A 97 -2.10 -7.62 -14.30
CA GLN A 97 -2.86 -7.84 -15.53
C GLN A 97 -2.00 -8.10 -16.76
N LEU A 98 -0.77 -7.58 -16.79
CA LEU A 98 0.25 -7.98 -17.78
C LEU A 98 0.60 -9.46 -17.64
N ALA A 99 0.80 -9.95 -16.41
CA ALA A 99 1.04 -11.37 -16.15
C ALA A 99 -0.18 -12.24 -16.51
N ALA A 100 -1.41 -11.79 -16.22
CA ALA A 100 -2.63 -12.48 -16.64
C ALA A 100 -2.79 -12.57 -18.17
N LEU A 101 -2.42 -11.50 -18.90
CA LEU A 101 -2.38 -11.46 -20.36
C LEU A 101 -1.34 -12.43 -20.92
N GLN A 102 -0.14 -12.48 -20.33
CA GLN A 102 0.90 -13.44 -20.71
C GLN A 102 0.46 -14.88 -20.43
N LEU A 103 -0.15 -15.16 -19.27
CA LEU A 103 -0.70 -16.47 -18.93
C LEU A 103 -1.79 -16.90 -19.94
N SER A 104 -2.69 -16.00 -20.32
CA SER A 104 -3.73 -16.28 -21.33
C SER A 104 -3.14 -16.63 -22.71
N LYS A 105 -2.00 -16.04 -23.09
CA LYS A 105 -1.25 -16.45 -24.30
C LYS A 105 -0.58 -17.82 -24.12
N LEU A 106 0.04 -18.08 -22.97
CA LEU A 106 0.71 -19.35 -22.68
C LEU A 106 -0.24 -20.54 -22.54
N GLN A 107 -1.50 -20.30 -22.12
CA GLN A 107 -2.54 -21.33 -22.09
C GLN A 107 -2.81 -21.98 -23.45
N VAL A 108 -2.57 -21.27 -24.56
CA VAL A 108 -2.67 -21.84 -25.92
C VAL A 108 -1.66 -22.99 -26.12
N LEU A 109 -0.49 -22.93 -25.47
CA LEU A 109 0.53 -23.96 -25.55
C LEU A 109 0.25 -25.15 -24.61
N GLN A 110 -0.58 -24.97 -23.56
CA GLN A 110 -0.91 -26.04 -22.60
C GLN A 110 -1.72 -27.18 -23.22
N ASN A 111 -2.35 -26.95 -24.37
CA ASN A 111 -3.09 -27.96 -25.13
C ASN A 111 -2.20 -29.01 -25.79
N ALA A 112 -0.87 -28.79 -25.85
CA ALA A 112 0.10 -29.78 -26.29
C ALA A 112 0.89 -30.29 -25.08
N THR A 113 0.62 -31.52 -24.65
CA THR A 113 1.36 -32.17 -23.55
C THR A 113 2.16 -33.35 -24.06
N GLY A 114 3.47 -33.34 -23.80
CA GLY A 114 4.30 -34.53 -23.95
C GLY A 114 4.12 -35.43 -22.73
N TYR A 115 3.87 -36.71 -22.94
CA TYR A 115 3.83 -37.70 -21.87
C TYR A 115 4.83 -38.83 -22.16
N ALA A 116 5.54 -39.25 -21.11
CA ALA A 116 6.38 -40.44 -21.11
C ALA A 116 5.97 -41.27 -19.90
N ASN A 117 5.26 -42.38 -20.15
CA ASN A 117 4.80 -43.29 -19.13
C ASN A 117 5.58 -44.60 -19.25
N TYR A 118 6.13 -45.08 -18.13
CA TYR A 118 6.73 -46.39 -18.00
C TYR A 118 5.85 -47.24 -17.08
N SER A 119 5.25 -48.30 -17.61
CA SER A 119 4.39 -49.21 -16.85
C SER A 119 4.99 -50.62 -16.83
N THR A 120 5.22 -51.15 -15.64
CA THR A 120 5.64 -52.53 -15.40
C THR A 120 4.62 -53.20 -14.48
N GLY A 121 4.20 -54.42 -14.81
CA GLY A 121 3.16 -55.15 -14.09
C GLY A 121 2.45 -56.20 -14.96
N ASN A 122 1.76 -57.14 -14.30
CA ASN A 122 0.98 -58.17 -14.98
C ASN A 122 -0.34 -57.56 -15.51
N GLN A 123 -0.42 -57.33 -16.82
CA GLN A 123 -1.61 -56.78 -17.47
C GLN A 123 -2.47 -57.92 -18.00
N ALA A 124 -3.25 -58.54 -17.13
CA ALA A 124 -4.29 -59.49 -17.53
C ALA A 124 -5.38 -58.74 -18.33
N ILE A 125 -5.30 -58.80 -19.66
CA ILE A 125 -6.35 -58.26 -20.53
C ILE A 125 -7.59 -59.11 -20.33
N LEU A 126 -8.56 -58.59 -19.58
CA LEU A 126 -9.92 -59.12 -19.51
C LEU A 126 -10.63 -58.85 -20.86
N SER A 127 -10.26 -59.64 -21.86
CA SER A 127 -10.97 -59.71 -23.13
C SER A 127 -12.31 -60.38 -22.87
N THR A 128 -13.41 -59.62 -22.98
CA THR A 128 -14.78 -60.16 -22.96
C THR A 128 -15.10 -60.85 -24.30
N GLY A 129 -14.21 -61.76 -24.71
CA GLY A 129 -14.36 -62.67 -25.84
C GLY A 129 -14.43 -64.10 -25.33
N THR A 130 -15.35 -64.90 -25.87
CA THR A 130 -15.89 -66.11 -25.25
C THR A 130 -14.96 -67.35 -25.33
N ASN A 131 -13.70 -67.25 -24.89
CA ASN A 131 -12.77 -68.39 -24.77
C ASN A 131 -11.88 -68.26 -23.51
N VAL A 132 -12.24 -68.98 -22.45
CA VAL A 132 -11.62 -68.89 -21.12
C VAL A 132 -10.54 -69.96 -20.94
N SER A 133 -9.48 -69.93 -21.76
CA SER A 133 -8.42 -70.95 -21.69
C SER A 133 -7.01 -70.50 -22.06
N ASP A 134 -6.77 -69.21 -22.33
CA ASP A 134 -5.41 -68.70 -22.60
C ASP A 134 -5.14 -67.37 -21.89
N GLN A 135 -5.24 -67.40 -20.55
CA GLN A 135 -4.86 -66.28 -19.70
C GLN A 135 -3.33 -66.26 -19.52
N LEU A 136 -2.61 -66.08 -20.64
CA LEU A 136 -1.18 -65.79 -20.61
C LEU A 136 -0.95 -64.54 -19.75
N GLY A 137 -0.19 -64.70 -18.67
CA GLY A 137 0.24 -63.60 -17.81
C GLY A 137 1.19 -62.67 -18.56
N GLN A 138 0.63 -61.77 -19.37
CA GLN A 138 1.39 -60.84 -20.19
C GLN A 138 1.99 -59.77 -19.27
N ILE A 139 3.24 -60.01 -18.83
CA ILE A 139 4.10 -58.99 -18.21
C ILE A 139 4.46 -57.97 -19.30
N SER A 140 3.52 -57.06 -19.54
CA SER A 140 3.62 -56.01 -20.55
C SER A 140 4.39 -54.84 -19.97
N ASN A 141 5.73 -54.97 -19.99
CA ASN A 141 6.65 -53.88 -19.73
C ASN A 141 6.59 -52.89 -20.91
N GLY A 142 5.71 -51.90 -20.78
CA GLY A 142 5.43 -50.92 -21.82
C GLY A 142 6.05 -49.56 -21.51
N TYR A 143 6.87 -49.06 -22.43
CA TYR A 143 7.23 -47.64 -22.49
C TYR A 143 6.30 -46.95 -23.49
N ARG A 144 5.48 -46.01 -23.02
CA ARG A 144 4.57 -45.24 -23.87
C ARG A 144 4.98 -43.77 -23.85
N VAL A 145 5.66 -43.34 -24.90
CA VAL A 145 5.85 -41.93 -25.23
C VAL A 145 4.79 -41.51 -26.22
N GLY A 146 4.21 -40.34 -26.01
CA GLY A 146 3.33 -39.72 -26.98
C GLY A 146 3.19 -38.23 -26.71
N VAL A 147 2.71 -37.51 -27.71
CA VAL A 147 2.22 -36.15 -27.55
C VAL A 147 0.70 -36.23 -27.56
N ASN A 148 0.05 -35.74 -26.52
CA ASN A 148 -1.38 -35.51 -26.52
C ASN A 148 -1.64 -34.06 -26.93
N VAL A 149 -2.42 -33.87 -28.00
CA VAL A 149 -2.91 -32.56 -28.41
C VAL A 149 -4.42 -32.54 -28.22
N ALA A 150 -4.87 -31.83 -27.20
CA ALA A 150 -6.29 -31.67 -26.89
C ALA A 150 -6.79 -30.32 -27.41
N VAL A 151 -7.49 -30.31 -28.54
CA VAL A 151 -8.10 -29.11 -29.11
C VAL A 151 -9.57 -29.05 -28.71
N SER A 152 -9.93 -28.20 -27.76
CA SER A 152 -11.33 -27.98 -27.40
C SER A 152 -11.99 -27.04 -28.40
N LEU A 153 -13.29 -27.18 -28.65
CA LEU A 153 -14.03 -26.22 -29.50
C LEU A 153 -14.02 -24.79 -28.89
N HIS A 154 -13.94 -24.71 -27.56
CA HIS A 154 -13.69 -23.46 -26.82
C HIS A 154 -12.35 -22.80 -27.19
N ASP A 155 -11.34 -23.57 -27.59
CA ASP A 155 -10.02 -23.04 -27.89
C ASP A 155 -9.98 -22.27 -29.22
N LEU A 156 -10.80 -22.65 -30.20
CA LEU A 156 -10.92 -21.91 -31.47
C LEU A 156 -11.73 -20.62 -31.31
N PHE A 157 -12.87 -20.65 -30.62
CA PHE A 157 -13.82 -19.53 -30.60
C PHE A 157 -13.75 -18.65 -29.34
N GLY A 158 -13.46 -19.24 -28.18
CA GLY A 158 -13.43 -18.55 -26.89
C GLY A 158 -12.10 -17.84 -26.60
N ARG A 159 -10.96 -18.45 -26.94
CA ARG A 159 -9.63 -17.91 -26.59
C ARG A 159 -9.28 -16.57 -27.23
N PRO A 160 -9.60 -16.28 -28.51
CA PRO A 160 -9.37 -14.95 -29.06
C PRO A 160 -10.14 -13.86 -28.28
N GLN A 161 -11.33 -14.19 -27.77
CA GLN A 161 -12.12 -13.29 -26.94
C GLN A 161 -11.53 -13.16 -25.54
N GLN A 162 -11.03 -14.24 -24.93
CA GLN A 162 -10.35 -14.24 -23.63
C GLN A 162 -9.06 -13.40 -23.66
N ILE A 163 -8.24 -13.54 -24.70
CA ILE A 163 -7.02 -12.73 -24.90
C ILE A 163 -7.39 -11.26 -25.15
N ARG A 164 -8.44 -10.98 -25.93
CA ARG A 164 -8.94 -9.61 -26.15
C ARG A 164 -9.44 -8.96 -24.85
N LEU A 165 -10.13 -9.72 -24.00
CA LEU A 165 -10.57 -9.26 -22.68
C LEU A 165 -9.38 -8.97 -21.76
N ALA A 166 -8.40 -9.89 -21.68
CA ALA A 166 -7.18 -9.68 -20.88
C ALA A 166 -6.38 -8.45 -21.38
N LYS A 167 -6.31 -8.23 -22.69
CA LYS A 167 -5.71 -7.04 -23.30
C LYS A 167 -6.45 -5.77 -22.93
N ALA A 168 -7.77 -5.72 -23.10
CA ALA A 168 -8.58 -4.55 -22.74
C ALA A 168 -8.49 -4.22 -21.24
N ASN A 169 -8.46 -5.24 -20.38
CA ASN A 169 -8.26 -5.06 -18.94
C ASN A 169 -6.88 -4.47 -18.63
N TYR A 170 -5.81 -4.96 -19.28
CA TYR A 170 -4.47 -4.39 -19.13
C TYR A 170 -4.40 -2.93 -19.59
N GLU A 171 -4.95 -2.60 -20.77
CA GLU A 171 -5.05 -1.23 -21.27
C GLU A 171 -5.82 -0.31 -20.31
N ALA A 172 -6.94 -0.79 -19.74
CA ALA A 172 -7.68 -0.06 -18.72
C ALA A 172 -6.87 0.18 -17.41
N THR A 173 -5.98 -0.74 -17.01
CA THR A 173 -5.09 -0.50 -15.86
C THR A 173 -3.99 0.52 -16.14
N ILE A 174 -3.51 0.63 -17.39
CA ILE A 174 -2.54 1.68 -17.77
C ILE A 174 -3.18 3.06 -17.63
N GLU A 175 -4.38 3.26 -18.18
CA GLU A 175 -5.07 4.54 -18.06
C GLU A 175 -5.52 4.84 -16.62
N ARG A 176 -5.81 3.82 -15.81
CA ARG A 176 -6.03 3.98 -14.36
C ARG A 176 -4.77 4.48 -13.64
N LYS A 177 -3.61 3.88 -13.90
CA LYS A 177 -2.32 4.35 -13.37
C LYS A 177 -2.04 5.80 -13.78
N ARG A 178 -2.25 6.14 -15.05
CA ARG A 178 -2.10 7.52 -15.56
C ARG A 178 -3.06 8.49 -14.88
N SER A 179 -4.29 8.06 -14.61
CA SER A 179 -5.29 8.86 -13.87
C SER A 179 -4.85 9.10 -12.42
N ALA A 180 -4.26 8.09 -11.77
CA ALA A 180 -3.70 8.23 -10.42
C ALA A 180 -2.49 9.18 -10.36
N GLU A 181 -1.61 9.14 -11.36
CA GLU A 181 -0.50 10.10 -11.49
C GLU A 181 -1.01 11.54 -11.66
N ILE A 182 -2.03 11.76 -12.50
CA ILE A 182 -2.68 13.07 -12.66
C ILE A 182 -3.37 13.51 -11.37
N GLN A 183 -4.02 12.60 -10.65
CA GLN A 183 -4.67 12.91 -9.36
C GLN A 183 -3.64 13.32 -8.30
N LEU A 184 -2.54 12.58 -8.17
CA LEU A 184 -1.42 12.94 -7.29
C LEU A 184 -0.85 14.32 -7.63
N LYS A 185 -0.70 14.64 -8.92
CA LYS A 185 -0.23 15.97 -9.36
C LYS A 185 -1.15 17.09 -8.91
N LYS A 186 -2.48 16.89 -8.99
CA LYS A 186 -3.49 17.87 -8.55
C LYS A 186 -3.50 18.02 -7.03
N GLU A 187 -3.45 16.92 -6.30
CA GLU A 187 -3.42 16.89 -4.85
C GLU A 187 -2.19 17.63 -4.31
N LEU A 188 -0.99 17.27 -4.81
CA LEU A 188 0.25 17.94 -4.45
C LEU A 188 0.23 19.44 -4.80
N PHE A 189 -0.35 19.82 -5.95
CA PHE A 189 -0.49 21.23 -6.32
C PHE A 189 -1.39 21.99 -5.34
N ASN A 190 -2.55 21.43 -4.97
CA ASN A 190 -3.44 22.05 -4.01
C ASN A 190 -2.75 22.21 -2.64
N THR A 191 -2.13 21.15 -2.12
CA THR A 191 -1.40 21.18 -0.83
C THR A 191 -0.27 22.21 -0.82
N TYR A 192 0.47 22.35 -1.93
CA TYR A 192 1.50 23.37 -2.10
C TYR A 192 0.93 24.79 -2.08
N GLN A 193 -0.19 25.03 -2.79
CA GLN A 193 -0.86 26.32 -2.81
C GLN A 193 -1.48 26.68 -1.44
N ASP A 194 -2.03 25.70 -0.73
CA ASP A 194 -2.57 25.85 0.63
C ASP A 194 -1.46 26.23 1.63
N LEU A 195 -0.26 25.67 1.50
CA LEU A 195 0.91 26.04 2.32
C LEU A 195 1.33 27.51 2.09
N ILE A 196 1.41 27.95 0.83
CA ILE A 196 1.72 29.35 0.49
C ILE A 196 0.65 30.29 1.05
N LEU A 197 -0.63 29.91 0.90
CA LEU A 197 -1.75 30.69 1.42
C LEU A 197 -1.71 30.79 2.95
N ALA A 198 -1.45 29.68 3.64
CA ALA A 198 -1.30 29.64 5.09
C ALA A 198 -0.14 30.52 5.58
N GLN A 199 1.01 30.52 4.89
CA GLN A 199 2.12 31.43 5.21
C GLN A 199 1.70 32.90 5.06
N ARG A 200 1.03 33.26 3.95
CA ARG A 200 0.58 34.64 3.70
C ARG A 200 -0.41 35.11 4.76
N ILE A 201 -1.37 34.25 5.13
CA ILE A 201 -2.32 34.54 6.21
C ILE A 201 -1.59 34.73 7.55
N LEU A 202 -0.65 33.85 7.89
CA LEU A 202 0.16 33.97 9.11
C LEU A 202 0.94 35.30 9.14
N GLN A 203 1.60 35.68 8.04
CA GLN A 203 2.30 36.98 7.97
C GLN A 203 1.36 38.19 8.13
N VAL A 204 0.13 38.13 7.60
CA VAL A 204 -0.87 39.19 7.81
C VAL A 204 -1.28 39.25 9.28
N ARG A 205 -1.56 38.10 9.91
CA ARG A 205 -1.94 38.03 11.35
C ARG A 205 -0.83 38.48 12.29
N LEU A 206 0.44 38.19 11.98
CA LEU A 206 1.58 38.67 12.77
C LEU A 206 1.72 40.21 12.71
N ARG A 207 1.43 40.84 11.56
CA ARG A 207 1.39 42.31 11.45
C ARG A 207 0.20 42.92 12.20
N ASP A 208 -0.96 42.27 12.15
CA ASP A 208 -2.18 42.64 12.88
C ASP A 208 -1.95 42.59 14.41
N ASP A 209 -1.29 41.55 14.92
CA ASP A 209 -0.91 41.41 16.33
C ASP A 209 0.09 42.48 16.79
N GLN A 210 1.10 42.80 15.96
CA GLN A 210 2.02 43.91 16.24
C GLN A 210 1.30 45.27 16.30
N ALA A 211 0.37 45.53 15.38
CA ALA A 211 -0.44 46.74 15.37
C ALA A 211 -1.39 46.80 16.59
N SER A 212 -2.04 45.69 16.94
CA SER A 212 -2.91 45.60 18.11
C SER A 212 -2.16 45.72 19.43
N LEU A 213 -0.93 45.20 19.52
CA LEU A 213 -0.05 45.38 20.68
C LEU A 213 0.40 46.84 20.83
N ALA A 214 0.71 47.51 19.73
CA ALA A 214 1.04 48.94 19.75
C ALA A 214 -0.16 49.78 20.21
N ALA A 215 -1.36 49.51 19.67
CA ALA A 215 -2.60 50.18 20.09
C ALA A 215 -2.92 49.93 21.58
N PHE A 216 -2.76 48.70 22.07
CA PHE A 216 -2.93 48.36 23.49
C PHE A 216 -1.97 49.17 24.39
N ARG A 217 -0.68 49.24 24.04
CA ARG A 217 0.32 50.02 24.79
C ARG A 217 0.06 51.53 24.77
N ILE A 218 -0.43 52.07 23.66
CA ILE A 218 -0.84 53.48 23.57
C ILE A 218 -2.02 53.74 24.52
N ALA A 219 -3.04 52.88 24.48
CA ALA A 219 -4.20 52.98 25.35
C ALA A 219 -3.81 52.86 26.84
N GLU A 220 -2.88 51.98 27.20
CA GLU A 220 -2.36 51.85 28.57
C GLU A 220 -1.70 53.16 29.06
N VAL A 221 -0.87 53.80 28.22
CA VAL A 221 -0.24 55.10 28.52
C VAL A 221 -1.27 56.23 28.58
N GLU A 222 -2.27 56.25 27.71
CA GLU A 222 -3.33 57.25 27.71
C GLU A 222 -4.27 57.11 28.92
N LEU A 223 -4.52 55.88 29.38
CA LEU A 223 -5.28 55.62 30.61
C LEU A 223 -4.52 56.12 31.84
N GLN A 224 -3.21 55.86 31.92
CA GLN A 224 -2.35 56.39 32.99
C GLN A 224 -2.32 57.93 33.01
N GLN A 225 -2.46 58.58 31.85
CA GLN A 225 -2.56 60.03 31.71
C GLN A 225 -3.99 60.57 31.91
N GLY A 226 -4.99 59.71 32.18
CA GLY A 226 -6.40 60.10 32.34
C GLY A 226 -7.07 60.60 31.07
N LYS A 227 -6.50 60.32 29.88
CA LYS A 227 -7.00 60.79 28.58
C LYS A 227 -8.11 59.93 28.00
N ILE A 228 -8.13 58.63 28.34
CA ILE A 228 -9.17 57.68 27.91
C ILE A 228 -9.86 57.05 29.13
N THR A 229 -11.05 56.50 28.91
CA THR A 229 -11.80 55.81 29.96
C THR A 229 -11.36 54.34 30.13
N PRO A 230 -11.54 53.72 31.30
CA PRO A 230 -11.21 52.31 31.54
C PRO A 230 -11.93 51.34 30.58
N GLU A 231 -13.14 51.66 30.14
CA GLU A 231 -13.92 50.85 29.19
C GLU A 231 -13.25 50.81 27.81
N THR A 232 -12.66 51.92 27.37
CA THR A 232 -11.93 52.03 26.10
C THR A 232 -10.63 51.22 26.15
N HIS A 233 -9.94 51.23 27.30
CA HIS A 233 -8.79 50.36 27.54
C HIS A 233 -9.18 48.87 27.56
N ALA A 234 -10.29 48.51 28.22
CA ALA A 234 -10.78 47.13 28.25
C ALA A 234 -11.15 46.61 26.85
N PHE A 235 -11.75 47.45 25.99
CA PHE A 235 -12.01 47.11 24.59
C PHE A 235 -10.71 46.81 23.81
N ASN A 236 -9.69 47.65 23.94
CA ASN A 236 -8.40 47.43 23.29
C ASN A 236 -7.68 46.18 23.83
N SER A 237 -7.80 45.88 25.12
CA SER A 237 -7.28 44.66 25.75
C SER A 237 -7.95 43.39 25.17
N ASN A 238 -9.29 43.39 25.08
CA ASN A 238 -10.04 42.29 24.48
C ASN A 238 -9.64 42.10 23.01
N ARG A 239 -9.53 43.18 22.23
CA ARG A 239 -9.11 43.10 20.82
C ARG A 239 -7.68 42.57 20.66
N TYR A 240 -6.77 42.89 21.57
CA TYR A 240 -5.43 42.29 21.58
C TYR A 240 -5.48 40.79 21.88
N ALA A 241 -6.27 40.37 22.88
CA ALA A 241 -6.45 38.96 23.20
C ALA A 241 -7.08 38.15 22.04
N GLU A 242 -8.08 38.72 21.35
CA GLU A 242 -8.66 38.15 20.12
C GLU A 242 -7.61 38.00 19.03
N THR A 243 -6.88 39.08 18.69
CA THR A 243 -5.88 39.07 17.62
C THR A 243 -4.81 38.02 17.89
N ARG A 244 -4.32 37.92 19.13
CA ARG A 244 -3.36 36.90 19.56
C ARG A 244 -3.90 35.47 19.43
N SER A 245 -5.18 35.24 19.75
CA SER A 245 -5.85 33.96 19.49
C SER A 245 -5.87 33.61 17.99
N THR A 246 -6.15 34.58 17.12
CA THR A 246 -6.13 34.34 15.65
C THR A 246 -4.73 34.08 15.10
N VAL A 247 -3.67 34.63 15.71
CA VAL A 247 -2.27 34.30 15.37
C VAL A 247 -1.95 32.84 15.70
N GLU A 248 -2.30 32.35 16.89
CA GLU A 248 -2.02 30.95 17.26
C GLU A 248 -2.82 29.96 16.39
N GLN A 249 -4.05 30.33 16.00
CA GLN A 249 -4.82 29.58 15.00
C GLN A 249 -4.12 29.56 13.63
N ALA A 250 -3.64 30.71 13.14
CA ALA A 250 -2.93 30.80 11.86
C ALA A 250 -1.61 30.01 11.87
N LYS A 251 -0.84 30.06 12.97
CA LYS A 251 0.36 29.21 13.16
C LYS A 251 0.00 27.72 13.10
N THR A 252 -1.07 27.32 13.79
CA THR A 252 -1.55 25.93 13.81
C THR A 252 -1.93 25.44 12.41
N ILE A 253 -2.63 26.26 11.62
CA ILE A 253 -2.98 25.95 10.23
C ILE A 253 -1.72 25.80 9.38
N PHE A 254 -0.79 26.75 9.48
CA PHE A 254 0.47 26.73 8.74
C PHE A 254 1.32 25.49 9.04
N ILE A 255 1.47 25.11 10.32
CA ILE A 255 2.18 23.88 10.73
C ILE A 255 1.49 22.64 10.16
N LYS A 256 0.14 22.58 10.19
CA LYS A 256 -0.61 21.48 9.57
C LYS A 256 -0.40 21.39 8.06
N SER A 257 -0.31 22.53 7.36
CA SER A 257 -0.02 22.56 5.92
C SER A 257 1.39 22.05 5.59
N ILE A 258 2.38 22.26 6.47
CA ILE A 258 3.72 21.66 6.31
C ILE A 258 3.63 20.13 6.39
N TYR A 259 3.05 19.59 7.47
CA TYR A 259 2.91 18.14 7.64
C TYR A 259 2.05 17.48 6.55
N ALA A 260 1.04 18.19 6.03
CA ALA A 260 0.26 17.73 4.88
C ALA A 260 1.12 17.62 3.61
N LEU A 261 2.02 18.57 3.36
CA LEU A 261 2.94 18.52 2.22
C LEU A 261 3.96 17.38 2.37
N GLU A 262 4.54 17.18 3.56
CA GLU A 262 5.43 16.03 3.83
C GLU A 262 4.75 14.70 3.54
N LEU A 263 3.50 14.53 3.99
CA LEU A 263 2.70 13.32 3.74
C LEU A 263 2.39 13.12 2.26
N ALA A 264 2.08 14.21 1.52
CA ALA A 264 1.77 14.16 0.09
C ALA A 264 3.00 13.80 -0.78
N VAL A 265 4.20 14.25 -0.40
CA VAL A 265 5.45 13.91 -1.12
C VAL A 265 6.06 12.59 -0.63
N GLY A 266 5.80 12.20 0.62
CA GLY A 266 6.34 10.97 1.24
C GLY A 266 7.80 11.09 1.68
N VAL A 267 8.32 12.31 1.85
CA VAL A 267 9.68 12.60 2.34
C VAL A 267 9.62 13.75 3.36
N PRO A 268 10.51 13.79 4.36
CA PRO A 268 10.53 14.87 5.35
C PRO A 268 10.93 16.21 4.73
N ILE A 269 10.40 17.31 5.27
CA ILE A 269 10.57 18.68 4.78
C ILE A 269 12.04 19.12 4.75
N SER A 270 12.89 18.51 5.59
CA SER A 270 14.33 18.71 5.62
C SER A 270 15.02 18.32 4.30
N GLN A 271 14.46 17.39 3.53
CA GLN A 271 14.94 17.00 2.19
C GLN A 271 14.33 17.85 1.07
N LEU A 272 13.31 18.67 1.38
CA LEU A 272 12.62 19.55 0.42
C LEU A 272 13.13 21.00 0.48
N LYS A 273 14.03 21.31 1.42
CA LYS A 273 14.74 22.57 1.47
C LYS A 273 15.74 22.65 0.31
N ARG A 274 15.63 23.72 -0.48
CA ARG A 274 16.61 24.10 -1.49
C ARG A 274 17.85 24.66 -0.79
N ASN A 275 19.02 24.11 -1.12
CA ASN A 275 20.33 24.64 -0.70
C ASN A 275 20.63 25.98 -1.40
#